data_AF-A0A5C5VSB0-F1
#
_entry.id   AF-A0A5C5VSB0-F1
#
_cell.length_a   1.000
_cell.length_b   1.000
_cell.length_c   1.000
_cell.angle_alpha   90.00
_cell.angle_beta   90.00
_cell.angle_gamma   90.00
#
_symmetry.space_group_name_H-M   'P 1'
#
loop_
_entity.id
_entity.type
_entity.pdbx_description
1 polymer ?
#
loop_
_entity_poly.entity_id
_entity_poly.type
_entity_poly.pdbx_seq_one_letter_code
_entity_poly.pdbx_strand_id
1 'polypeptide(L)'
;MSERRSLLDALTNDDAKLAFINSGKSEPLQPETEGSAAIDVQAQVAPKPKPEIKVETEPEAEQVVAKVRKQKPPRTIPPKKTQSRGETTEPERKGLTHAVVSITTRFKQETAEALRRASLERKLEGLSLSTQQEIVETAVSAWLEREGYLSA
;
A
#
# COMPACT_ATOMS: atom_id res chain seq x y z
N MET A 1 41.61 -9.16 19.04
CA MET A 1 40.54 -9.58 19.98
C MET A 1 39.30 -8.79 19.61
N SER A 2 38.21 -9.44 19.20
CA SER A 2 36.99 -8.73 18.81
C SER A 2 36.20 -8.34 20.06
N GLU A 3 36.11 -7.05 20.32
CA GLU A 3 35.33 -6.48 21.41
C GLU A 3 33.84 -6.81 21.19
N ARG A 4 33.28 -7.61 22.09
CA ARG A 4 31.84 -7.90 22.09
C ARG A 4 31.15 -6.63 22.59
N ARG A 5 30.49 -5.92 21.67
CA ARG A 5 29.63 -4.77 22.01
C ARG A 5 28.64 -5.22 23.09
N SER A 6 28.74 -4.61 24.27
CA SER A 6 27.89 -4.91 25.42
C SER A 6 26.46 -4.52 25.10
N LEU A 7 25.48 -5.33 25.52
CA LEU A 7 24.06 -5.04 25.31
C LEU A 7 23.65 -3.71 25.97
N LEU A 8 24.37 -3.31 27.03
CA LEU A 8 24.18 -2.02 27.69
C LEU A 8 24.49 -0.83 26.76
N ASP A 9 25.50 -0.96 25.90
CA ASP A 9 25.91 0.05 24.92
C ASP A 9 24.88 0.21 23.79
N ALA A 10 24.04 -0.80 23.55
CA ALA A 10 22.94 -0.69 22.58
C ALA A 10 21.75 0.11 23.14
N LEU A 11 21.60 0.17 24.46
CA LEU A 11 20.49 0.84 25.15
C LEU A 11 20.81 2.30 25.50
N THR A 12 22.08 2.71 25.48
CA THR A 12 22.49 4.10 25.66
C THR A 12 22.41 4.86 24.34
N ASN A 13 21.62 5.93 24.34
CA ASN A 13 21.52 6.87 23.23
C ASN A 13 22.71 7.84 23.27
N ASP A 14 23.88 7.37 22.85
CA ASP A 14 25.08 8.20 22.78
C ASP A 14 24.93 9.33 21.76
N ASP A 15 25.64 10.43 21.97
CA ASP A 15 25.61 11.62 21.10
C ASP A 15 25.89 11.30 19.62
N ALA A 16 26.75 10.31 19.35
CA ALA A 16 27.01 9.85 17.98
C ALA A 16 25.78 9.20 17.31
N LYS A 17 24.93 8.51 18.08
CA LYS A 17 23.66 7.94 17.58
C LYS A 17 22.58 9.01 17.46
N LEU A 18 22.55 9.97 18.38
CA LEU A 18 21.66 11.12 18.30
C LEU A 18 21.95 12.02 17.09
N ALA A 19 23.23 12.22 16.76
CA ALA A 19 23.65 12.94 15.56
C ALA A 19 23.17 12.25 14.26
N PHE A 20 23.19 10.92 14.22
CA PHE A 20 22.68 10.16 13.08
C PHE A 20 21.15 10.28 12.91
N ILE A 21 20.41 10.29 14.02
CA ILE A 21 18.94 10.44 14.01
C ILE A 21 18.54 11.86 13.59
N ASN A 22 19.29 12.87 14.00
CA ASN A 22 18.99 14.28 13.69
C ASN A 22 19.52 14.74 12.33
N SER A 23 20.50 14.04 11.74
CA SER A 23 21.03 14.33 10.39
C SER A 23 20.01 14.13 9.26
N GLY A 24 18.83 13.57 9.54
CA GLY A 24 17.73 13.47 8.58
C GLY A 24 16.78 14.68 8.54
N LYS A 25 17.03 15.73 9.34
CA LYS A 25 16.12 16.89 9.46
C LYS A 25 16.80 18.20 9.05
N SER A 26 16.51 18.59 7.81
CA SER A 26 16.53 19.94 7.21
C SER A 26 17.86 20.68 7.07
N GLU A 27 18.29 20.87 5.82
CA GLU A 27 18.94 22.10 5.38
C GLU A 27 18.04 22.77 4.34
N PRO A 28 17.28 23.82 4.70
CA PRO A 28 16.66 24.71 3.73
C PRO A 28 17.69 25.78 3.36
N LEU A 29 18.18 25.76 2.13
CA LEU A 29 18.94 26.86 1.54
C LEU A 29 18.08 28.13 1.57
N GLN A 30 18.60 29.17 2.21
CA GLN A 30 17.99 30.50 2.27
C GLN A 30 18.03 31.19 0.88
N PRO A 31 17.00 31.96 0.50
CA PRO A 31 17.06 32.87 -0.64
C PRO A 31 17.61 34.23 -0.20
N GLU A 32 18.83 34.56 -0.63
CA GLU A 32 19.36 35.93 -0.57
C GLU A 32 18.67 36.77 -1.66
N THR A 33 18.16 37.92 -1.23
CA THR A 33 17.51 38.97 -2.02
C THR A 33 18.54 39.90 -2.69
N GLU A 34 18.03 40.63 -3.67
CA GLU A 34 18.49 41.93 -4.21
C GLU A 34 19.22 41.93 -5.56
N GLY A 35 18.61 42.64 -6.52
CA GLY A 35 19.16 42.86 -7.86
C GLY A 35 18.16 43.47 -8.83
N SER A 36 17.73 44.70 -8.55
CA SER A 36 16.91 45.54 -9.43
C SER A 36 17.72 46.01 -10.66
N ALA A 37 17.18 45.83 -11.87
CA ALA A 37 17.43 46.72 -13.02
C ALA A 37 16.38 46.49 -14.12
N ALA A 38 15.61 47.55 -14.39
CA ALA A 38 14.66 47.67 -15.48
C ALA A 38 15.36 47.82 -16.84
N ILE A 39 14.85 47.15 -17.89
CA ILE A 39 14.96 47.63 -19.28
C ILE A 39 13.62 47.40 -20.01
N ASP A 40 13.30 48.45 -20.74
CA ASP A 40 12.10 48.89 -21.44
C ASP A 40 11.88 48.20 -22.82
N VAL A 41 10.61 48.04 -23.19
CA VAL A 41 9.98 48.15 -24.55
C VAL A 41 10.65 47.47 -25.76
N GLN A 42 9.96 46.55 -26.45
CA GLN A 42 9.21 46.83 -27.71
C GLN A 42 8.74 45.54 -28.44
N ALA A 43 7.43 45.51 -28.71
CA ALA A 43 6.71 45.02 -29.89
C ALA A 43 7.21 43.81 -30.74
N GLN A 44 6.24 42.92 -30.98
CA GLN A 44 5.72 42.50 -32.30
C GLN A 44 5.95 41.04 -32.80
N VAL A 45 4.82 40.48 -33.29
CA VAL A 45 4.64 39.47 -34.37
C VAL A 45 4.47 37.97 -34.01
N ALA A 46 3.19 37.56 -33.95
CA ALA A 46 2.51 36.42 -34.63
C ALA A 46 2.95 34.93 -34.43
N PRO A 47 2.03 33.95 -34.66
CA PRO A 47 2.08 32.61 -34.05
C PRO A 47 2.45 31.44 -34.99
N LYS A 48 2.73 30.27 -34.37
CA LYS A 48 2.79 28.84 -34.85
C LYS A 48 4.20 28.22 -34.87
N PRO A 49 4.39 26.87 -34.90
CA PRO A 49 3.48 25.74 -34.63
C PRO A 49 4.05 24.65 -33.68
N LYS A 50 3.22 23.62 -33.39
CA LYS A 50 3.52 22.34 -32.72
C LYS A 50 4.78 21.62 -33.25
N PRO A 51 5.57 20.93 -32.41
CA PRO A 51 6.46 19.88 -32.88
C PRO A 51 5.73 18.54 -33.03
N GLU A 52 5.60 18.09 -34.28
CA GLU A 52 5.35 16.69 -34.66
C GLU A 52 6.59 15.84 -34.37
N ILE A 53 6.39 14.73 -33.67
CA ILE A 53 7.40 13.71 -33.40
C ILE A 53 7.54 12.85 -34.66
N LYS A 54 8.67 12.98 -35.36
CA LYS A 54 9.07 12.07 -36.43
C LYS A 54 9.59 10.77 -35.82
N VAL A 55 8.83 9.70 -36.04
CA VAL A 55 9.30 8.32 -35.90
C VAL A 55 9.98 7.98 -37.22
N GLU A 56 11.31 7.90 -37.20
CA GLU A 56 12.11 7.32 -38.28
C GLU A 56 12.77 6.06 -37.75
N THR A 57 12.46 4.96 -38.43
CA THR A 57 12.76 3.58 -38.08
C THR A 57 13.69 3.08 -39.16
N GLU A 58 14.92 2.67 -38.85
CA GLU A 58 15.64 1.51 -39.41
C GLU A 58 17.09 1.38 -38.85
N PRO A 59 17.84 0.29 -39.10
CA PRO A 59 18.03 -0.79 -38.13
C PRO A 59 19.49 -0.96 -37.70
N GLU A 60 19.74 -1.41 -36.47
CA GLU A 60 21.10 -1.80 -36.06
C GLU A 60 21.12 -3.15 -35.36
N ALA A 61 21.64 -4.11 -36.13
CA ALA A 61 22.54 -5.20 -35.77
C ALA A 61 22.33 -5.97 -34.45
N GLU A 62 22.07 -7.26 -34.66
CA GLU A 62 22.53 -8.36 -33.82
C GLU A 62 23.85 -8.08 -33.07
N GLN A 63 23.81 -8.06 -31.74
CA GLN A 63 24.89 -8.63 -30.95
C GLN A 63 24.34 -9.47 -29.80
N VAL A 64 24.51 -10.76 -30.00
CA VAL A 64 24.24 -11.87 -29.10
C VAL A 64 25.29 -11.83 -27.99
N VAL A 65 24.91 -11.46 -26.76
CA VAL A 65 25.77 -11.67 -25.58
C VAL A 65 25.11 -12.72 -24.68
N ALA A 66 25.70 -13.91 -24.74
CA ALA A 66 25.35 -15.09 -23.98
C ALA A 66 25.33 -14.82 -22.48
N LYS A 67 24.13 -14.83 -21.87
CA LYS A 67 23.98 -14.90 -20.42
C LYS A 67 23.82 -16.36 -20.01
N VAL A 68 24.91 -16.91 -19.49
CA VAL A 68 24.99 -18.25 -18.88
C VAL A 68 23.93 -18.36 -17.77
N ARG A 69 22.83 -19.04 -18.10
CA ARG A 69 21.72 -19.34 -17.20
C ARG A 69 22.15 -20.47 -16.27
N LYS A 70 22.59 -20.14 -15.05
CA LYS A 70 22.78 -21.11 -13.97
C LYS A 70 21.45 -21.82 -13.72
N GLN A 71 21.32 -23.05 -14.21
CA GLN A 71 20.19 -23.93 -13.93
C GLN A 71 20.22 -24.30 -12.45
N LYS A 72 19.14 -24.00 -11.72
CA LYS A 72 18.89 -24.60 -10.40
C LYS A 72 18.45 -26.06 -10.62
N PRO A 73 18.88 -27.02 -9.79
CA PRO A 73 18.42 -28.41 -9.92
C PRO A 73 16.92 -28.52 -9.65
N PRO A 74 16.21 -29.45 -10.30
CA PRO A 74 14.79 -29.67 -10.07
C PRO A 74 14.57 -30.20 -8.65
N ARG A 75 13.84 -29.44 -7.83
CA ARG A 75 13.32 -29.93 -6.55
C ARG A 75 12.22 -30.94 -6.84
N THR A 76 12.46 -32.19 -6.48
CA THR A 76 11.47 -33.26 -6.44
C THR A 76 10.37 -32.89 -5.46
N ILE A 77 9.17 -32.57 -5.96
CA ILE A 77 7.98 -32.35 -5.13
C ILE A 77 7.37 -33.74 -4.87
N PRO A 78 7.26 -34.23 -3.63
CA PRO A 78 6.55 -35.47 -3.35
C PRO A 78 5.04 -35.27 -3.62
N PRO A 79 4.34 -36.28 -4.18
CA PRO A 79 2.91 -36.15 -4.47
C PRO A 79 2.11 -36.03 -3.18
N LYS A 80 1.37 -34.93 -3.05
CA LYS A 80 0.43 -34.69 -1.95
C LYS A 80 -0.72 -35.69 -2.11
N LYS A 81 -0.87 -36.60 -1.15
CA LYS A 81 -1.98 -37.56 -1.08
C LYS A 81 -3.31 -36.81 -1.09
N THR A 82 -4.09 -37.00 -2.16
CA THR A 82 -5.50 -36.63 -2.24
C THR A 82 -6.26 -37.46 -1.21
N GLN A 83 -6.62 -36.86 -0.08
CA GLN A 83 -7.54 -37.51 0.86
C GLN A 83 -8.93 -37.54 0.23
N SER A 84 -9.45 -38.76 0.16
CA SER A 84 -10.78 -39.11 -0.31
C SER A 84 -11.86 -38.31 0.41
N ARG A 85 -12.74 -37.72 -0.40
CA ARG A 85 -14.04 -37.17 -0.06
C ARG A 85 -14.83 -38.19 0.78
N GLY A 86 -14.89 -37.97 2.08
CA GLY A 86 -15.81 -38.68 2.97
C GLY A 86 -17.23 -38.18 2.75
N GLU A 87 -18.17 -39.12 2.69
CA GLU A 87 -19.61 -38.88 2.59
C GLU A 87 -20.13 -38.01 3.74
N THR A 88 -20.89 -36.99 3.35
CA THR A 88 -21.57 -36.07 4.26
C THR A 88 -22.81 -36.76 4.83
N THR A 89 -22.70 -37.33 6.03
CA THR A 89 -23.87 -37.39 6.93
C THR A 89 -24.15 -35.97 7.39
N GLU A 90 -25.30 -35.44 7.00
CA GLU A 90 -25.80 -34.11 7.35
C GLU A 90 -26.26 -34.09 8.82
N PRO A 91 -25.58 -33.38 9.74
CA PRO A 91 -26.17 -33.10 11.04
C PRO A 91 -27.11 -31.90 10.87
N GLU A 92 -28.39 -32.13 11.18
CA GLU A 92 -29.43 -31.12 11.34
C GLU A 92 -28.91 -29.97 12.21
N ARG A 93 -28.56 -28.83 11.59
CA ARG A 93 -27.96 -27.68 12.28
C ARG A 93 -29.02 -26.81 12.96
N LYS A 94 -29.61 -27.34 14.03
CA LYS A 94 -30.39 -26.55 14.98
C LYS A 94 -29.42 -25.84 15.94
N GLY A 95 -29.05 -24.60 15.63
CA GLY A 95 -28.29 -23.75 16.57
C GLY A 95 -27.27 -22.75 16.01
N LEU A 96 -27.36 -22.29 14.76
CA LEU A 96 -26.47 -21.24 14.22
C LEU A 96 -27.11 -19.84 14.35
N THR A 97 -27.36 -19.35 15.57
CA THR A 97 -27.83 -17.96 15.75
C THR A 97 -26.69 -16.94 15.75
N HIS A 98 -25.42 -17.38 15.78
CA HIS A 98 -24.23 -16.50 15.81
C HIS A 98 -23.14 -16.95 14.83
N ALA A 99 -23.51 -17.54 13.71
CA ALA A 99 -22.52 -17.90 12.70
C ALA A 99 -22.09 -16.66 11.91
N VAL A 100 -20.82 -16.27 12.05
CA VAL A 100 -20.21 -15.23 11.20
C VAL A 100 -19.95 -15.82 9.82
N VAL A 101 -20.52 -15.18 8.79
CA VAL A 101 -20.36 -15.58 7.38
C VAL A 101 -19.46 -14.58 6.67
N SER A 102 -18.42 -15.05 6.00
CA SER A 102 -17.54 -14.20 5.20
C SER A 102 -18.23 -13.74 3.91
N ILE A 103 -18.27 -12.44 3.68
CA ILE A 103 -18.77 -11.85 2.43
C ILE A 103 -17.64 -11.04 1.80
N THR A 104 -17.36 -11.29 0.51
CA THR A 104 -16.37 -10.54 -0.27
C THR A 104 -17.06 -9.56 -1.20
N THR A 105 -16.81 -8.27 -1.03
CA THR A 105 -17.33 -7.20 -1.89
C THR A 105 -16.21 -6.28 -2.36
N ARG A 106 -16.48 -5.43 -3.35
CA ARG A 106 -15.54 -4.41 -3.84
C ARG A 106 -16.05 -3.03 -3.49
N PHE A 107 -15.17 -2.19 -2.94
CA PHE A 107 -15.45 -0.78 -2.67
C PHE A 107 -14.65 0.11 -3.62
N LYS A 108 -15.12 1.36 -3.79
CA LYS A 108 -14.29 2.42 -4.38
C LYS A 108 -13.10 2.70 -3.45
N GLN A 109 -11.98 3.14 -4.04
CA GLN A 109 -10.75 3.43 -3.29
C GLN A 109 -10.99 4.42 -2.14
N GLU A 110 -11.65 5.54 -2.42
CA GLU A 110 -11.95 6.58 -1.42
C GLU A 110 -12.75 6.02 -0.23
N THR A 111 -13.74 5.17 -0.51
CA THR A 111 -14.55 4.52 0.53
C THR A 111 -13.74 3.53 1.36
N ALA A 112 -12.88 2.73 0.73
CA ALA A 112 -12.02 1.78 1.42
C ALA A 112 -11.00 2.49 2.34
N GLU A 113 -10.42 3.59 1.88
CA GLU A 113 -9.51 4.42 2.68
C GLU A 113 -10.23 5.09 3.84
N ALA A 114 -11.41 5.68 3.60
CA ALA A 114 -12.23 6.27 4.65
C ALA A 114 -12.63 5.24 5.72
N LEU A 115 -13.05 4.04 5.30
CA LEU A 115 -13.39 2.94 6.21
C LEU A 115 -12.19 2.52 7.06
N ARG A 116 -11.01 2.38 6.43
CA ARG A 116 -9.78 2.03 7.14
C ARG A 116 -9.41 3.11 8.16
N ARG A 117 -9.47 4.39 7.76
CA ARG A 117 -9.20 5.54 8.65
C ARG A 117 -10.15 5.54 9.84
N ALA A 118 -11.46 5.48 9.59
CA ALA A 118 -12.48 5.48 10.65
C ALA A 118 -12.30 4.30 11.62
N SER A 119 -11.97 3.11 11.11
CA SER A 119 -11.69 1.94 11.97
C SER A 119 -10.47 2.16 12.89
N LEU A 120 -9.44 2.87 12.40
CA LEU A 120 -8.24 3.15 13.19
C LEU A 120 -8.49 4.25 14.22
N GLU A 121 -9.15 5.34 13.83
CA GLU A 121 -9.51 6.44 14.72
C GLU A 121 -10.34 5.92 15.91
N ARG A 122 -11.38 5.13 15.64
CA ARG A 122 -12.19 4.51 16.70
C ARG A 122 -11.40 3.59 17.63
N LYS A 123 -10.41 2.85 17.10
CA LYS A 123 -9.52 2.02 17.91
C LYS A 123 -8.64 2.85 18.83
N LEU A 124 -8.12 3.97 18.32
CA LEU A 124 -7.29 4.90 19.11
C LEU A 124 -8.10 5.58 20.21
N GLU A 125 -9.37 5.87 19.94
CA GLU A 125 -10.32 6.45 20.90
C GLU A 125 -10.88 5.42 21.90
N GLY A 126 -10.60 4.12 21.72
CA GLY A 126 -11.10 3.05 22.58
C GLY A 126 -12.61 2.81 22.46
N LEU A 127 -13.22 3.18 21.33
CA LEU A 127 -14.66 3.03 21.09
C LEU A 127 -15.03 1.58 20.74
N SER A 128 -16.24 1.16 21.13
CA SER A 128 -16.88 -0.05 20.59
C SER A 128 -17.20 0.12 19.10
N LEU A 129 -17.29 -0.97 18.33
CA LEU A 129 -17.50 -0.96 16.86
C LEU A 129 -16.32 -0.32 16.10
N SER A 130 -15.13 -0.84 16.37
CA SER A 130 -13.86 -0.31 15.86
C SER A 130 -13.25 -1.18 14.76
N THR A 131 -13.80 -2.37 14.51
CA THR A 131 -13.37 -3.20 13.39
C THR A 131 -14.10 -2.80 12.10
N GLN A 132 -13.46 -3.02 10.96
CA GLN A 132 -14.10 -2.76 9.66
C GLN A 132 -15.36 -3.61 9.47
N GLN A 133 -15.35 -4.86 9.96
CA GLN A 133 -16.51 -5.74 9.92
C GLN A 133 -17.70 -5.12 10.66
N GLU A 134 -17.53 -4.73 11.93
CA GLU A 134 -18.60 -4.14 12.75
C GLU A 134 -19.16 -2.86 12.14
N ILE A 135 -18.29 -2.00 11.58
CA ILE A 135 -18.71 -0.76 10.92
C ILE A 135 -19.56 -1.07 9.69
N VAL A 136 -19.12 -2.02 8.86
CA VAL A 136 -19.85 -2.44 7.65
C VAL A 136 -21.17 -3.13 8.04
N GLU A 137 -21.15 -4.01 9.04
CA GLU A 137 -22.33 -4.71 9.53
C GLU A 137 -23.39 -3.73 10.06
N THR A 138 -22.99 -2.72 10.84
CA THR A 138 -23.89 -1.67 11.33
C THR A 138 -24.49 -0.84 10.18
N ALA A 139 -23.68 -0.47 9.19
CA ALA A 139 -24.16 0.32 8.05
C ALA A 139 -25.10 -0.48 7.14
N VAL A 140 -24.76 -1.75 6.88
CA VAL A 140 -25.54 -2.63 6.00
C VAL A 140 -26.83 -3.09 6.69
N SER A 141 -26.80 -3.43 7.98
CA SER A 141 -28.01 -3.80 8.74
C SER A 141 -29.02 -2.65 8.73
N ALA A 142 -28.61 -1.43 9.06
CA ALA A 142 -29.50 -0.26 9.03
C ALA A 142 -30.12 -0.01 7.64
N TRP A 143 -29.36 -0.23 6.57
CA TRP A 143 -29.90 -0.14 5.21
C TRP A 143 -30.90 -1.28 4.92
N LEU A 144 -30.57 -2.52 5.28
CA LEU A 144 -31.45 -3.69 5.06
C LEU A 144 -32.76 -3.58 5.84
N GLU A 145 -32.73 -3.08 7.07
CA GLU A 145 -33.93 -2.84 7.88
C GLU A 145 -34.83 -1.79 7.23
N ARG A 146 -34.25 -0.67 6.78
CA ARG A 146 -34.99 0.40 6.10
C ARG A 146 -35.68 -0.08 4.82
N GLU A 147 -35.04 -0.97 4.07
CA GLU A 147 -35.60 -1.53 2.84
C GLU A 147 -36.53 -2.74 3.08
N GLY A 148 -36.68 -3.19 4.35
CA GLY A 148 -37.54 -4.31 4.71
C GLY A 148 -36.97 -5.69 4.37
N TYR A 149 -35.67 -5.79 4.07
CA TYR A 149 -34.98 -7.07 3.86
C TYR A 149 -34.58 -7.76 5.17
N LEU A 150 -34.48 -7.01 6.26
CA LEU A 150 -34.23 -7.50 7.60
C LEU A 150 -35.37 -7.02 8.52
N SER A 151 -36.07 -7.95 9.16
CA SER A 151 -37.03 -7.61 10.22
C SER A 151 -36.30 -7.65 11.55
N ALA A 152 -36.18 -6.49 12.20
CA ALA A 152 -35.75 -6.39 13.59
C ALA A 152 -36.75 -7.08 14.53
#